data_AF-A0A4V3X9B2-F1
#
_entry.id   AF-A0A4V3X9B2-F1
#
_cell.length_a   1.000
_cell.length_b   1.000
_cell.length_c   1.000
_cell.angle_alpha   90.00
_cell.angle_beta   90.00
_cell.angle_gamma   90.00
#
_symmetry.space_group_name_H-M   'P 1'
#
loop_
_entity.id
_entity.type
_entity.pdbx_description
1 polymer ?
#
loop_
_entity_poly.entity_id
_entity_poly.type
_entity_poly.pdbx_seq_one_letter_code
_entity_poly.pdbx_strand_id
1 'polypeptide(L)'
;MSQVSSDSDAIVSAFQAELGSISTIWSTVALFIYEYILTANQEVTMIWRRKWTSVTWLFVANRYLMIANAIFGLMPSTAQVDIKQSSSLYSTDGRPMFMVELSSWHHA
;
A
#
# COMPACT_ATOMS: atom_id res chain seq x y z
N MET A 1 -33.47 -13.95 4.72
CA MET A 1 -33.19 -12.53 5.05
C MET A 1 -32.05 -12.32 6.05
N SER A 2 -31.70 -13.28 6.93
CA SER A 2 -30.55 -13.10 7.84
C SER A 2 -29.17 -13.20 7.16
N GLN A 3 -29.03 -14.03 6.12
CA GLN A 3 -27.76 -14.16 5.37
C GLN A 3 -27.32 -12.84 4.74
N VAL A 4 -28.23 -12.13 4.06
CA VAL A 4 -27.93 -10.85 3.40
C VAL A 4 -27.42 -9.80 4.40
N SER A 5 -27.92 -9.79 5.64
CA SER A 5 -27.43 -8.91 6.70
C SER A 5 -26.01 -9.30 7.13
N SER A 6 -25.76 -10.59 7.35
CA SER A 6 -24.44 -11.11 7.72
C SER A 6 -23.37 -10.82 6.67
N ASP A 7 -23.71 -10.96 5.39
CA ASP A 7 -22.80 -10.71 4.27
C ASP A 7 -22.49 -9.20 4.15
N SER A 8 -23.47 -8.34 4.38
CA SER A 8 -23.30 -6.88 4.34
C SER A 8 -22.35 -6.39 5.44
N ASP A 9 -22.49 -6.91 6.66
CA ASP A 9 -21.63 -6.54 7.80
C ASP A 9 -20.17 -6.98 7.59
N ALA A 10 -19.97 -8.16 6.99
CA ALA A 10 -18.65 -8.66 6.64
C ALA A 10 -17.94 -7.78 5.58
N ILE A 11 -18.67 -7.30 4.58
CA ILE A 11 -18.12 -6.40 3.54
C ILE A 11 -17.75 -5.04 4.14
N VAL A 12 -18.62 -4.46 4.98
CA VAL A 12 -18.38 -3.16 5.62
C VAL A 12 -17.15 -3.21 6.54
N SER A 13 -17.01 -4.27 7.34
CA SER A 13 -15.86 -4.43 8.23
C SER A 13 -14.54 -4.60 7.47
N ALA A 14 -14.52 -5.37 6.37
CA ALA A 14 -13.35 -5.51 5.50
C ALA A 14 -12.93 -4.17 4.88
N PHE A 15 -13.90 -3.38 4.40
CA PHE A 15 -13.63 -2.06 3.82
C PHE A 15 -13.09 -1.06 4.84
N GLN A 16 -13.63 -1.04 6.07
CA GLN A 16 -13.16 -0.17 7.14
C GLN A 16 -11.72 -0.52 7.56
N ALA A 17 -11.37 -1.81 7.62
CA ALA A 17 -10.01 -2.24 7.92
C ALA A 17 -9.00 -1.74 6.88
N GLU A 18 -9.37 -1.83 5.59
CA GLU A 18 -8.53 -1.35 4.48
C GLU A 18 -8.36 0.17 4.52
N LEU A 19 -9.45 0.94 4.70
CA LEU A 19 -9.38 2.39 4.82
C LEU A 19 -8.56 2.84 6.05
N GLY A 20 -8.66 2.12 7.17
CA GLY A 20 -7.87 2.38 8.36
C GLY A 20 -6.37 2.22 8.11
N SER A 21 -5.98 1.16 7.41
CA SER A 21 -4.59 0.93 6.99
C SER A 21 -4.08 2.06 6.09
N ILE A 22 -4.83 2.36 5.02
CA ILE A 22 -4.44 3.36 4.02
C ILE A 22 -4.32 4.75 4.66
N SER A 23 -5.30 5.17 5.46
CA SER A 23 -5.27 6.49 6.12
C SER A 23 -4.09 6.65 7.08
N THR A 24 -3.72 5.60 7.81
CA THR A 24 -2.57 5.60 8.73
C THR A 24 -1.25 5.77 7.97
N ILE A 25 -1.11 5.07 6.83
CA ILE A 25 0.07 5.19 5.95
C ILE A 25 0.21 6.63 5.45
N TRP A 26 -0.85 7.20 4.87
CA TRP A 26 -0.80 8.58 4.35
C TRP A 26 -0.57 9.62 5.44
N SER A 27 -1.15 9.44 6.63
CA SER A 27 -0.91 10.32 7.77
C SER A 27 0.55 10.29 8.23
N THR A 28 1.14 9.10 8.32
CA THR A 28 2.54 8.92 8.70
C THR A 28 3.47 9.54 7.66
N VAL A 29 3.18 9.35 6.37
CA VAL A 29 3.95 9.97 5.27
C VAL A 29 3.85 11.49 5.30
N ALA A 30 2.65 12.04 5.51
CA ALA A 30 2.45 13.49 5.59
C ALA A 30 3.21 14.11 6.77
N LEU A 31 3.15 13.48 7.95
CA LEU A 31 3.92 13.91 9.12
C LEU A 31 5.42 13.84 8.88
N PHE A 32 5.90 12.76 8.27
CA PHE A 32 7.31 12.60 7.91
C PHE A 32 7.76 13.72 6.96
N ILE A 33 7.02 14.00 5.88
CA ILE A 33 7.33 15.10 4.96
C ILE A 33 7.33 16.45 5.69
N TYR A 34 6.36 16.70 6.56
CA TYR A 34 6.25 17.95 7.30
C TYR A 34 7.45 18.22 8.22
N GLU A 35 7.82 17.24 9.05
CA GLU A 35 8.98 17.37 9.92
C GLU A 35 10.27 17.56 9.13
N TYR A 36 10.38 16.95 7.95
CA TYR A 36 11.50 17.12 7.04
C TYR A 36 11.59 18.53 6.46
N ILE A 37 10.48 19.12 6.01
CA ILE A 37 10.47 20.50 5.50
C ILE A 37 10.88 21.47 6.61
N LEU A 38 10.43 21.23 7.84
CA LEU A 38 10.72 22.07 9.00
C LEU A 38 12.23 22.06 9.34
N THR A 39 12.84 20.87 9.41
CA THR A 39 14.28 20.74 9.72
C THR A 39 15.18 21.09 8.54
N ALA A 40 14.73 20.88 7.30
CA ALA A 40 15.48 21.23 6.11
C ALA A 40 15.80 22.74 6.02
N ASN A 41 14.88 23.61 6.45
CA ASN A 41 15.13 25.05 6.45
C ASN A 41 16.28 25.44 7.39
N GLN A 42 16.33 24.85 8.59
CA GLN A 42 17.43 25.07 9.53
C GLN A 42 18.74 24.47 9.01
N GLU A 43 18.68 23.29 8.40
CA GLU A 43 19.84 22.63 7.80
C GLU A 43 20.42 23.41 6.63
N VAL A 44 19.59 23.86 5.68
CA VAL A 44 20.04 24.69 4.56
C VAL A 44 20.67 25.98 5.09
N THR A 45 20.04 26.64 6.06
CA THR A 45 20.55 27.91 6.60
C THR A 45 21.90 27.74 7.32
N MET A 46 22.13 26.63 8.02
CA MET A 46 23.40 26.38 8.73
C MET A 46 24.48 25.78 7.84
N ILE A 47 24.10 24.92 6.90
CA ILE A 47 25.02 24.16 6.04
C ILE A 47 25.41 24.97 4.80
N TRP A 48 24.46 25.58 4.09
CA TRP A 48 24.73 26.27 2.83
C TRP A 48 25.43 27.62 3.02
N ARG A 49 25.37 28.18 4.23
CA ARG A 49 26.14 29.39 4.58
C ARG A 49 27.60 29.10 4.93
N ARG A 50 28.00 27.82 5.03
CA ARG A 50 29.35 27.37 5.36
C ARG A 50 29.96 26.63 4.17
N LYS A 51 31.29 26.50 4.14
CA LYS A 51 32.00 25.78 3.08
C LYS A 51 31.46 24.35 2.96
N TRP A 52 30.99 23.99 1.78
CA TRP A 52 30.53 22.65 1.45
C TRP A 52 31.64 21.63 1.70
N THR A 53 31.48 20.82 2.75
CA THR A 53 32.44 19.76 3.09
C THR A 53 31.90 18.41 2.66
N SER A 54 32.78 17.41 2.47
CA SER A 54 32.38 16.04 2.14
C SER A 54 31.45 15.43 3.19
N VAL A 55 31.54 15.89 4.45
CA VAL A 55 30.65 15.50 5.55
C VAL A 55 29.20 15.95 5.30
N THR A 56 29.01 17.12 4.70
CA THR A 56 27.69 17.62 4.28
C THR A 56 27.06 16.70 3.24
N TRP A 57 27.84 16.30 2.23
CA TRP A 57 27.38 15.37 1.20
C TRP A 57 27.03 14.00 1.76
N LEU A 58 27.82 13.50 2.72
CA LEU A 58 27.54 12.25 3.41
C LEU A 58 26.24 12.34 4.22
N PHE A 59 26.02 13.46 4.90
CA PHE A 59 24.81 13.71 5.70
C PHE A 59 23.56 13.78 4.81
N VAL A 60 23.64 14.52 3.70
CA VAL A 60 22.61 14.60 2.67
C VAL A 60 22.34 13.20 2.09
N ALA A 61 23.36 12.52 1.56
CA ALA A 61 23.19 11.19 0.98
C ALA A 61 22.56 10.20 1.96
N ASN A 62 23.04 10.13 3.19
CA ASN A 62 22.48 9.25 4.22
C ASN A 62 21.00 9.55 4.50
N ARG A 63 20.63 10.83 4.50
CA ARG A 63 19.25 11.27 4.77
C ARG A 63 18.30 11.08 3.59
N TYR A 64 18.70 11.47 2.38
CA TYR A 64 17.85 11.35 1.19
C TYR A 64 17.77 9.91 0.67
N LEU A 65 18.77 9.06 0.93
CA LEU A 65 18.68 7.63 0.63
C LEU A 65 17.62 6.92 1.48
N MET A 66 17.48 7.26 2.77
CA MET A 66 16.39 6.72 3.59
C MET A 66 15.00 7.15 3.09
N ILE A 67 14.87 8.39 2.63
CA ILE A 67 13.61 8.88 2.03
C ILE A 67 13.30 8.13 0.74
N ALA A 68 14.29 7.99 -0.15
CA ALA A 68 14.13 7.22 -1.37
C ALA A 68 13.68 5.78 -1.06
N ASN A 69 14.31 5.14 -0.08
CA ASN A 69 13.95 3.80 0.37
C ASN A 69 12.51 3.72 0.93
N ALA A 70 12.07 4.73 1.71
CA ALA A 70 10.69 4.81 2.19
C ALA A 70 9.70 4.97 1.04
N ILE A 71 10.00 5.82 0.05
CA ILE A 71 9.17 6.00 -1.15
C ILE A 71 9.07 4.69 -1.93
N PHE A 72 10.16 3.97 -2.13
CA PHE A 72 10.15 2.67 -2.80
C PHE A 72 9.35 1.62 -2.01
N GLY A 73 9.38 1.65 -0.68
CA GLY A 73 8.58 0.75 0.16
C GLY A 73 7.07 1.06 0.14
N LEU A 74 6.69 2.30 -0.15
CA LEU A 74 5.30 2.74 -0.30
C LEU A 74 4.76 2.53 -1.71
N MET A 75 5.63 2.29 -2.69
CA MET A 75 5.20 1.93 -4.03
C MET A 75 4.49 0.57 -3.99
N PRO A 76 3.19 0.50 -4.36
CA PRO A 76 2.52 -0.78 -4.44
C PRO A 76 3.24 -1.65 -5.47
N SER A 77 3.61 -2.87 -5.09
CA SER A 77 4.16 -3.85 -6.03
C SER A 77 3.11 -4.08 -7.12
N THR A 78 3.30 -3.48 -8.30
CA THR A 78 2.34 -3.49 -9.42
C THR A 78 2.10 -4.89 -10.02
N ALA A 79 2.68 -5.94 -9.42
CA ALA A 79 2.75 -7.28 -9.98
C ALA A 79 1.73 -8.29 -9.40
N GLN A 80 0.76 -7.89 -8.56
CA GLN A 80 -0.20 -8.87 -7.97
C GLN A 80 -1.62 -8.81 -8.50
N VAL A 81 -1.93 -7.96 -9.49
CA VAL A 81 -3.31 -7.82 -9.97
C VAL A 81 -3.78 -9.00 -10.84
N ASP A 82 -2.89 -9.90 -11.30
CA ASP A 82 -3.27 -10.87 -12.35
C ASP A 82 -3.46 -12.33 -11.88
N ILE A 83 -3.14 -12.68 -10.63
CA ILE A 83 -3.17 -14.10 -10.19
C ILE A 83 -4.31 -14.42 -9.21
N LYS A 84 -4.70 -13.48 -8.34
CA LYS A 84 -5.78 -13.75 -7.37
C LYS A 84 -7.17 -13.82 -8.02
N GLN A 85 -7.41 -12.99 -9.03
CA GLN A 85 -8.72 -12.92 -9.70
C GLN A 85 -8.94 -14.10 -10.64
N SER A 86 -7.89 -14.56 -11.33
CA SER A 86 -7.92 -15.80 -12.11
C SER A 86 -8.12 -17.01 -11.20
N SER A 87 -7.46 -17.12 -10.05
CA SER A 87 -7.70 -18.25 -9.13
C SER A 87 -9.12 -18.31 -8.54
N SER A 88 -9.84 -17.18 -8.47
CA SER A 88 -11.23 -17.11 -8.00
C SER A 88 -12.24 -17.62 -9.05
N LEU A 89 -11.88 -17.53 -10.33
CA LEU A 89 -12.76 -17.90 -11.44
C LEU A 89 -12.69 -19.37 -11.82
N TYR A 90 -11.69 -20.11 -11.32
CA TYR A 90 -11.51 -21.54 -11.58
C TYR A 90 -11.58 -22.34 -10.28
N SER A 91 -12.32 -23.45 -10.31
CA SER A 91 -12.33 -24.47 -9.26
C SER A 91 -10.94 -25.09 -9.12
N THR A 92 -10.66 -25.74 -7.98
CA THR A 92 -9.41 -26.48 -7.69
C THR A 92 -9.07 -27.52 -8.76
N ASP A 93 -10.09 -27.95 -9.52
CA ASP A 93 -9.97 -28.92 -10.61
C ASP A 93 -9.71 -28.27 -11.99
N GLY A 94 -9.41 -26.96 -12.02
CA GLY A 94 -9.07 -26.20 -13.24
C GLY A 94 -10.27 -25.86 -14.15
N ARG A 95 -11.50 -26.10 -13.68
CA ARG A 95 -12.72 -25.76 -14.42
C ARG A 95 -13.23 -24.37 -14.03
N PRO A 96 -13.70 -23.55 -14.96
CA PRO A 96 -14.27 -22.27 -14.58
C PRO A 96 -15.57 -22.46 -13.80
N MET A 97 -15.79 -21.64 -12.76
CA MET A 97 -16.88 -21.77 -11.78
C MET A 97 -18.28 -21.83 -12.43
N PHE A 98 -18.50 -21.13 -13.55
CA PHE A 98 -19.77 -21.16 -14.28
C PHE A 98 -20.11 -22.55 -14.85
N MET A 99 -19.12 -23.38 -15.18
CA MET A 99 -19.37 -24.76 -15.64
C MET A 99 -19.73 -25.70 -14.49
N VAL A 100 -19.21 -25.44 -13.29
CA VAL A 100 -19.56 -26.21 -12.09
C VAL A 100 -21.03 -25.98 -11.76
N GLU A 101 -21.49 -24.73 -11.82
CA GLU A 101 -22.89 -24.38 -11.61
C GLU A 101 -23.80 -25.01 -12.67
N LEU A 102 -23.47 -24.93 -13.97
CA LEU A 102 -24.23 -25.60 -15.03
C LEU A 102 -24.32 -27.13 -14.87
N SER A 103 -23.27 -27.77 -14.34
CA SER A 103 -23.29 -29.22 -14.11
C SER A 103 -24.20 -29.63 -12.95
N SER A 104 -24.40 -28.77 -11.94
CA SER A 104 -25.29 -29.09 -10.82
C SER A 104 -26.77 -29.04 -11.24
N TRP A 105 -27.13 -28.19 -12.19
CA TRP A 105 -28.50 -28.10 -12.76
C TRP A 105 -28.92 -29.33 -13.57
N HIS A 106 -27.97 -30.10 -14.10
CA HIS A 106 -28.26 -31.31 -14.88
C HIS A 106 -28.41 -32.58 -14.02
N HIS A 107 -28.10 -32.50 -12.72
CA HIS A 107 -28.14 -33.62 -11.78
C HIS A 107 -29.22 -33.45 -10.69
N ALA A 108 -30.05 -32.41 -10.76
CA ALA A 108 -31.24 -32.18 -9.92
C ALA A 108 -32.53 -32.48 -10.68
#